data_AF-A0A8T3UUC8-F1
#
_entry.id   AF-A0A8T3UUC8-F1
#
_cell.length_a   1.000
_cell.length_b   1.000
_cell.length_c   1.000
_cell.angle_alpha   90.00
_cell.angle_beta   90.00
_cell.angle_gamma   90.00
#
_symmetry.space_group_name_H-M   'P 1'
#
loop_
_entity.id
_entity.type
_entity.pdbx_description
1 polymer ?
#
loop_
_entity_poly.entity_id
_entity_poly.type
_entity_poly.pdbx_seq_one_letter_code
_entity_poly.pdbx_strand_id
1 'polypeptide(L)' 'MDSINDSDAKRISIDIPSGMNGDSGDFKKVVKSDFTLTMMAMKKAFQNPQALSVCGKILIMNLSV' A
#
# COMPACT_ATOMS: atom_id res chain seq x y z
N MET A 1 4.83 3.61 12.59
CA MET A 1 5.20 3.65 11.16
C MET A 1 6.70 3.73 11.00
N ASP A 2 7.39 4.68 11.63
CA ASP A 2 8.86 4.81 11.51
C ASP A 2 9.59 3.52 11.89
N SER A 3 9.31 2.95 13.07
CA SER A 3 9.89 1.65 13.48
C SER A 3 9.57 0.48 12.54
N ILE A 4 8.47 0.56 11.77
CA ILE A 4 8.13 -0.45 10.74
C ILE A 4 8.96 -0.17 9.47
N ASN A 5 9.08 1.10 9.10
CA ASN A 5 9.81 1.54 7.92
C ASN A 5 11.32 1.35 8.06
N ASP A 6 11.84 1.45 9.28
CA ASP A 6 13.26 1.31 9.63
C ASP A 6 13.64 -0.15 9.97
N SER A 7 12.68 -1.07 9.96
CA SER A 7 12.93 -2.49 10.17
C SER A 7 13.44 -3.17 8.89
N ASP A 8 14.36 -4.12 9.04
CA ASP A 8 14.83 -4.99 7.95
C ASP A 8 13.81 -6.08 7.57
N ALA A 9 12.68 -6.16 8.27
CA ALA A 9 11.61 -7.10 7.96
C ALA A 9 10.95 -6.80 6.62
N LYS A 10 10.39 -7.84 5.98
CA LYS A 10 9.53 -7.67 4.82
C LYS A 10 8.22 -6.99 5.21
N ARG A 11 7.85 -5.93 4.51
CA ARG A 11 6.67 -5.10 4.78
C ARG A 11 5.60 -5.39 3.74
N ILE A 12 4.51 -6.01 4.19
CA ILE A 12 3.37 -6.36 3.35
C ILE A 12 2.16 -5.58 3.86
N SER A 13 1.62 -4.71 3.00
CA SER A 13 0.35 -4.03 3.28
C SER A 13 -0.81 -4.81 2.72
N ILE A 14 -1.91 -4.86 3.48
CA ILE A 14 -3.17 -5.47 3.06
C ILE A 14 -4.12 -4.35 2.67
N ASP A 15 -4.72 -4.47 1.49
CA ASP A 15 -5.54 -3.49 0.80
C ASP A 15 -4.78 -2.22 0.33
N ILE A 16 -4.35 -1.39 1.28
CA ILE A 16 -3.59 -0.15 1.05
C ILE A 16 -2.56 0.04 2.17
N PRO A 17 -1.42 0.71 1.91
CA PRO A 17 -0.48 1.05 2.98
C PRO A 17 -1.12 1.91 4.06
N SER A 18 -0.97 1.51 5.32
CA SER A 18 -1.54 2.27 6.43
C SER A 18 -1.00 3.70 6.45
N GLY A 19 -1.91 4.68 6.56
CA GLY A 19 -1.59 6.11 6.50
C GLY A 19 -1.85 6.78 5.15
N MET A 20 -2.19 6.01 4.12
CA MET A 20 -2.62 6.49 2.81
C MET A 20 -4.13 6.68 2.74
N ASN A 21 -4.58 7.76 2.09
CA ASN A 21 -5.98 7.89 1.67
C ASN A 21 -6.25 6.97 0.46
N GLY A 22 -7.22 6.06 0.56
CA GLY A 22 -7.53 5.05 -0.48
C GLY A 22 -8.09 5.60 -1.80
N ASP A 23 -8.57 6.85 -1.80
CA ASP A 23 -9.11 7.50 -3.00
C ASP A 23 -8.07 8.41 -3.67
N SER A 24 -7.43 9.31 -2.91
CA SER A 24 -6.50 10.31 -3.47
C SER A 24 -5.04 9.84 -3.54
N GLY A 25 -4.66 8.86 -2.71
CA GLY A 25 -3.27 8.45 -2.55
C GLY A 25 -2.41 9.41 -1.70
N ASP A 26 -3.01 10.45 -1.12
CA ASP A 26 -2.28 11.38 -0.25
C ASP A 26 -1.91 10.75 1.09
N PHE A 27 -0.75 11.14 1.61
CA PHE A 27 -0.28 10.76 2.95
C PHE A 27 0.70 11.79 3.49
N LYS A 28 0.69 11.97 4.82
CA LYS A 28 1.76 12.68 5.56
C LYS A 28 2.77 11.72 6.19
N LYS A 29 2.27 10.57 6.67
CA LYS A 29 3.06 9.49 7.26
C LYS A 29 2.43 8.18 6.83
N VAL A 30 3.22 7.29 6.24
CA VAL A 30 2.74 6.05 5.61
C VAL A 30 3.71 4.91 5.85
N VAL A 31 3.20 3.68 5.87
CA VAL A 31 4.04 2.47 5.81
C VAL A 31 4.57 2.32 4.39
N LYS A 32 5.90 2.24 4.24
CA LYS A 32 6.54 1.88 2.97
C LYS A 32 6.50 0.36 2.84
N SER A 33 5.90 -0.14 1.78
CA SER A 33 5.65 -1.56 1.58
C SER A 33 6.53 -2.12 0.48
N ASP A 34 6.98 -3.35 0.65
CA ASP A 34 7.61 -4.12 -0.43
C ASP A 34 6.53 -4.75 -1.33
N PHE A 35 5.39 -5.10 -0.73
CA PHE A 35 4.21 -5.61 -1.41
C PHE A 35 2.92 -4.97 -0.85
N THR A 36 1.94 -4.74 -1.72
CA THR A 36 0.58 -4.38 -1.33
C THR A 36 -0.40 -5.38 -1.94
N LEU A 37 -1.12 -6.11 -1.08
CA LEU A 37 -2.13 -7.08 -1.49
C LEU A 37 -3.51 -6.40 -1.49
N THR A 38 -3.89 -5.80 -2.62
CA THR A 38 -5.18 -5.11 -2.75
C THR A 38 -6.31 -6.09 -3.00
N MET A 39 -7.46 -5.92 -2.35
CA MET A 39 -8.56 -6.89 -2.45
C MET A 39 -9.55 -6.50 -3.54
N MET A 40 -9.97 -7.47 -4.36
CA MET A 40 -10.94 -7.39 -5.45
C MET A 40 -10.59 -6.50 -6.64
N ALA A 41 -10.10 -5.28 -6.40
CA ALA A 41 -9.81 -4.31 -7.43
C ALA A 41 -8.70 -3.34 -6.99
N MET A 42 -8.12 -2.67 -7.99
CA MET A 42 -7.23 -1.52 -7.78
C MET A 42 -7.99 -0.37 -7.13
N LYS A 43 -7.35 0.29 -6.15
CA LYS A 43 -7.90 1.50 -5.54
C LYS A 43 -7.50 2.72 -6.36
N LYS A 44 -8.31 3.79 -6.30
CA LYS A 44 -8.03 5.04 -7.02
C LYS A 44 -6.70 5.66 -6.59
N ALA A 45 -6.32 5.49 -5.32
CA ALA A 45 -5.02 5.89 -4.81
C ALA A 45 -3.84 5.41 -5.67
N PHE A 46 -3.92 4.23 -6.28
CA PHE A 46 -2.84 3.69 -7.10
C PHE A 46 -2.66 4.39 -8.45
N GLN A 47 -3.55 5.32 -8.82
CA GLN A 47 -3.36 6.21 -9.96
C GLN A 47 -2.41 7.38 -9.63
N ASN A 48 -2.19 7.66 -8.34
CA ASN A 48 -1.27 8.71 -7.90
C ASN A 48 0.19 8.19 -7.92
N PRO A 49 1.10 8.79 -8.72
CA PRO A 49 2.49 8.35 -8.79
C PRO A 49 3.22 8.40 -7.44
N GLN A 50 2.87 9.36 -6.57
CA GLN A 50 3.44 9.45 -5.23
C GLN A 50 3.00 8.27 -4.36
N ALA A 51 1.75 7.83 -4.47
CA ALA A 51 1.26 6.64 -3.76
C ALA A 51 2.00 5.37 -4.22
N LEU A 52 2.23 5.21 -5.53
CA LEU A 52 2.95 4.07 -6.07
C LEU A 52 4.38 3.93 -5.50
N SER A 53 5.04 5.05 -5.16
CA SER A 53 6.39 5.04 -4.59
C SER A 53 6.50 4.34 -3.22
N VAL A 54 5.39 4.16 -2.52
CA VAL A 54 5.35 3.55 -1.18
C VAL A 54 4.56 2.22 -1.12
N CYS A 55 3.92 1.82 -2.22
CA CYS A 55 3.13 0.58 -2.28
C CYS A 55 3.96 -0.68 -2.58
N GLY A 56 5.17 -0.53 -3.12
CA GLY A 56 5.94 -1.67 -3.63
C GLY A 56 5.21 -2.38 -4.77
N LYS A 57 5.36 -3.71 -4.85
CA LYS A 57 4.63 -4.51 -5.86
C LYS A 57 3.17 -4.69 -5.45
N ILE A 58 2.25 -4.20 -6.28
CA ILE A 58 0.81 -4.34 -6.05
C ILE A 58 0.33 -5.67 -6.66
N LEU A 59 -0.41 -6.45 -5.87
CA LEU A 59 -1.06 -7.70 -6.28
C LEU A 59 -2.55 -7.60 -6.00
N ILE A 60 -3.39 -7.88 -7.00
CA ILE A 60 -4.85 -7.89 -6.84
C ILE A 60 -5.26 -9.29 -6.39
N MET A 61 -5.77 -9.38 -5.16
CA MET A 61 -6.26 -10.61 -4.56
C MET A 61 -7.74 -10.79 -4.90
N ASN A 62 -8.09 -11.96 -5.43
CA ASN A 62 -9.48 -12.37 -5.56
C ASN A 62 -9.97 -12.94 -4.21
N LEU A 63 -11.09 -12.43 -3.69
CA LEU A 63 -11.71 -12.94 -2.46
C LEU A 63 -12.90 -13.88 -2.74
N SER A 64 -13.18 -14.17 -4.02
CA SER A 64 -14.09 -15.25 -4.40
C SER A 64 -13.42 -16.59 -4.12
N VAL A 65 -14.20 -17.54 -3.61
CA VAL A 65 -13.84 -18.98 -3.66
C VAL A 65 -13.84 -19.46 -5.10
#